data_AF-A0A9Q0J176-F1
#
_entry.id   AF-A0A9Q0J176-F1
#
_cell.length_a   1.000
_cell.length_b   1.000
_cell.length_c   1.000
_cell.angle_alpha   90.00
_cell.angle_beta   90.00
_cell.angle_gamma   90.00
#
_symmetry.space_group_name_H-M   'P 1'
#
loop_
_entity.id
_entity.type
_entity.pdbx_description
1 polymer ?
#
loop_
_entity_poly.entity_id
_entity_poly.type
_entity_poly.pdbx_seq_one_letter_code
_entity_poly.pdbx_strand_id
1 'polypeptide(L)' 'LNNPSVLKKGREELDIRVGKYGLAEESDFPELQYLHNIVFENFRLNPVFPILVPHSPSRDCTIGGYNVP' A
#
# COMPACT_ATOMS: atom_id res chain seq x y z
N LEU A 1 3.68 -11.29 -14.60
CA LEU A 1 2.50 -11.09 -13.72
C LEU A 1 2.36 -12.34 -12.86
N ASN A 2 2.86 -12.30 -11.61
CA ASN A 2 3.12 -13.51 -10.83
C ASN A 2 1.89 -14.07 -10.10
N ASN A 3 0.82 -13.28 -9.97
CA ASN A 3 -0.43 -13.68 -9.30
C ASN A 3 -1.66 -13.39 -10.19
N PRO A 4 -1.91 -14.21 -11.24
CA PRO A 4 -3.01 -13.96 -12.18
C PRO A 4 -4.40 -13.97 -11.54
N SER A 5 -4.62 -14.79 -10.51
CA SER A 5 -5.89 -14.88 -9.78
C SER A 5 -6.21 -13.61 -8.99
N VAL A 6 -5.20 -12.97 -8.39
CA VAL A 6 -5.32 -11.69 -7.69
C VAL A 6 -5.64 -10.58 -8.69
N LEU A 7 -4.95 -10.55 -9.83
CA LEU A 7 -5.22 -9.57 -10.88
C LEU A 7 -6.64 -9.69 -11.45
N LYS A 8 -7.14 -10.93 -11.60
CA LYS A 8 -8.51 -11.18 -12.03
C LYS A 8 -9.52 -10.58 -11.05
N LYS A 9 -9.33 -10.79 -9.75
CA LYS A 9 -10.20 -10.22 -8.70
C LYS A 9 -10.18 -8.69 -8.68
N GLY A 10 -9.01 -8.08 -8.83
CA GLY A 10 -8.89 -6.62 -8.93
C GLY A 10 -9.57 -6.06 -10.18
N ARG A 11 -9.52 -6.78 -11.30
CA ARG A 11 -10.25 -6.43 -12.51
C ARG A 11 -11.77 -6.55 -12.32
N GLU A 12 -12.22 -7.63 -11.68
CA GLU A 12 -13.64 -7.83 -11.35
C GLU A 12 -14.17 -6.69 -10.46
N GLU A 13 -13.41 -6.25 -9.46
CA GLU A 13 -13.78 -5.09 -8.63
C GLU A 13 -13.93 -3.81 -9.47
N LEU A 14 -12.96 -3.49 -10.34
CA LEU A 14 -13.04 -2.34 -11.24
C LEU A 14 -14.26 -2.41 -12.17
N ASP A 15 -14.47 -3.56 -12.80
CA ASP A 15 -15.57 -3.74 -13.76
C ASP A 15 -16.93 -3.60 -13.07
N ILE A 16 -17.04 -3.97 -11.79
CA ILE A 16 -18.27 -3.84 -10.98
C ILE A 16 -18.50 -2.39 -10.52
N ARG A 17 -17.44 -1.68 -10.10
CA ARG A 17 -17.56 -0.36 -9.45
C ARG A 17 -17.49 0.81 -10.41
N VAL A 18 -16.59 0.75 -11.38
CA VAL A 18 -16.30 1.82 -12.35
C VAL A 18 -16.95 1.50 -13.71
N GLY A 19 -17.17 0.21 -13.99
CA GLY A 19 -17.70 -0.26 -15.26
C GLY A 19 -16.60 -0.60 -16.26
N LYS A 20 -16.88 -1.56 -17.14
CA LYS A 20 -15.93 -2.16 -18.09
C LYS A 20 -15.19 -1.19 -19.02
N TYR A 21 -15.79 -0.03 -19.29
CA TYR A 21 -15.24 1.01 -20.16
C TYR A 21 -15.08 2.36 -19.44
N GLY A 22 -15.37 2.41 -18.14
CA GLY A 22 -15.20 3.59 -17.33
C GLY A 22 -13.71 3.85 -17.05
N LEU A 23 -13.35 5.12 -16.92
CA LEU A 23 -12.06 5.52 -16.38
C LEU A 23 -12.26 5.74 -14.88
N ALA A 24 -11.40 5.13 -14.07
CA ALA A 24 -11.45 5.31 -12.63
C ALA A 24 -10.99 6.73 -12.27
N GLU A 25 -11.76 7.41 -11.43
CA GLU A 25 -11.43 8.71 -10.87
C GLU A 25 -11.05 8.59 -9.39
N GLU A 26 -10.47 9.64 -8.82
CA GLU A 26 -10.08 9.66 -7.40
C GLU A 26 -11.30 9.48 -6.47
N SER A 27 -12.49 9.91 -6.90
CA SER A 27 -13.74 9.71 -6.18
C SER A 27 -14.17 8.24 -6.07
N ASP A 28 -13.70 7.38 -6.96
CA ASP A 28 -14.03 5.94 -6.95
C ASP A 28 -13.17 5.16 -5.95
N PHE A 29 -12.07 5.76 -5.48
CA PHE A 29 -11.10 5.13 -4.60
C PHE A 29 -11.69 4.47 -3.35
N PRO A 30 -12.68 5.06 -2.65
CA PRO A 30 -13.31 4.43 -1.49
C PRO A 30 -14.01 3.09 -1.79
N GLU A 31 -14.45 2.87 -3.04
CA GLU A 31 -15.16 1.66 -3.45
C GLU A 31 -14.21 0.55 -3.99
N LEU A 32 -12.92 0.85 -4.15
CA LEU A 32 -11.90 -0.04 -4.74
C LEU A 32 -10.98 -0.65 -3.68
N GLN A 33 -11.57 -1.27 -2.65
CA GLN A 33 -10.84 -1.77 -1.48
C GLN A 33 -9.85 -2.90 -1.81
N TYR A 34 -10.17 -3.78 -2.75
CA TYR A 34 -9.31 -4.88 -3.14
C TYR A 34 -8.06 -4.37 -3.87
N LEU A 35 -8.21 -3.42 -4.78
CA LEU A 35 -7.08 -2.73 -5.40
C LEU A 35 -6.22 -1.99 -4.37
N HIS A 36 -6.83 -1.32 -3.41
CA HIS A 36 -6.11 -0.66 -2.32
C HIS A 36 -5.22 -1.65 -1.55
N ASN A 37 -5.77 -2.83 -1.23
CA ASN A 37 -5.04 -3.90 -0.56
C ASN A 37 -3.89 -4.45 -1.41
N ILE A 38 -4.05 -4.55 -2.74
CA ILE A 38 -2.96 -4.94 -3.65
C ILE A 38 -1.80 -3.94 -3.57
N VAL A 39 -2.09 -2.64 -3.54
CA VAL A 39 -1.07 -1.59 -3.42
C VAL A 39 -0.34 -1.70 -2.09
N PHE A 40 -1.06 -1.84 -0.97
CA PHE A 40 -0.42 -2.00 0.33
C PHE A 40 0.42 -3.26 0.45
N GLU A 41 -0.05 -4.38 -0.09
CA GLU A 41 0.71 -5.62 -0.10
C GLU A 41 1.97 -5.50 -0.96
N ASN A 42 1.90 -4.73 -2.05
CA ASN A 42 3.07 -4.40 -2.85
C ASN A 42 4.10 -3.60 -2.04
N PHE A 43 3.67 -2.57 -1.32
CA PHE A 43 4.57 -1.79 -0.45
C PHE A 43 5.13 -2.59 0.73
N ARG A 44 4.38 -3.56 1.26
CA ARG A 44 4.86 -4.49 2.29
C ARG A 44 5.97 -5.40 1.77
N LEU A 45 5.80 -5.94 0.56
CA LEU A 45 6.75 -6.87 -0.07
C LEU A 45 7.94 -6.16 -0.73
N ASN A 46 7.71 -4.98 -1.28
CA ASN A 46 8.67 -4.18 -2.04
C ASN A 46 8.66 -2.74 -1.53
N PRO A 47 9.13 -2.49 -0.30
CA PRO A 47 9.16 -1.14 0.23
C PRO A 47 10.06 -0.25 -0.64
N VAL A 48 9.58 0.95 -0.97
CA VAL A 48 10.34 1.94 -1.76
C VAL A 48 11.62 2.36 -1.02
N PHE A 49 11.55 2.43 0.31
CA PHE A 49 12.70 2.67 1.19
C PHE A 49 12.88 1.51 2.17
N PRO A 50 13.65 0.46 1.81
CA PRO A 50 13.84 -0.70 2.67
C PRO A 50 14.44 -0.39 4.05
N ILE A 51 15.23 0.69 4.15
CA ILE A 51 15.87 1.16 5.41
C ILE A 51 15.43 2.61 5.74
N LEU A 52 14.25 3.02 5.25
CA LEU A 52 13.67 4.36 5.46
C LEU A 52 14.68 5.51 5.26
N VAL A 53 14.38 6.69 5.79
CA VAL A 53 15.35 7.79 5.90
C VAL A 53 16.01 7.68 7.28
N PRO A 54 17.32 7.89 7.43
CA PRO A 54 17.94 7.88 8.75
C PRO A 54 17.30 8.90 9.71
N HIS A 55 17.02 8.46 10.94
CA HIS A 55 16.49 9.29 12.01
C HIS A 55 17.51 9.43 13.14
N SER A 56 17.52 10.60 13.78
CA SER A 56 18.29 10.87 15.00
C SER A 56 17.33 11.46 16.05
N PRO A 57 17.45 11.09 17.34
CA PRO A 57 16.64 11.72 18.37
C PRO A 57 16.99 13.21 18.48
N SER A 58 16.00 14.03 18.86
CA SER A 58 16.23 15.45 19.14
C SER A 58 16.75 15.71 20.57
N ARG A 59 16.75 14.67 21.40
CA ARG A 59 17.24 14.62 22.79
C ARG A 59 17.36 13.16 23.21
N ASP A 60 18.22 12.88 24.18
CA ASP A 60 18.38 11.57 24.80
C ASP A 60 17.02 10.93 25.10
N CYS A 61 16.81 9.71 24.62
CA CYS A 61 15.58 8.97 24.80
C CYS A 61 15.83 7.49 25.06
N THR A 62 14.83 6.80 25.60
CA THR A 62 14.90 5.35 25.82
C THR A 62 13.99 4.64 24.82
N ILE A 63 14.55 3.72 24.03
CA ILE A 63 13.80 2.89 23.06
C ILE A 63 13.95 1.43 23.46
N GLY A 64 12.84 0.76 23.77
CA GLY A 64 12.86 -0.66 24.18
C GLY A 64 13.70 -0.96 25.43
N GLY A 65 13.89 0.03 26.33
CA GLY A 65 14.74 -0.08 27.51
C GLY A 65 16.22 0.31 27.31
N TYR A 66 16.62 0.63 26.08
CA TYR A 66 17.98 1.08 25.75
C TYR A 66 18.05 2.60 25.64
N ASN A 67 19.10 3.21 26.20
CA ASN A 67 19.34 4.64 26.05
C ASN A 67 19.94 4.94 24.67
N VAL A 68 19.32 5.87 23.95
CA VAL A 68 19.74 6.40 22.65
C VAL A 68 20.04 7.89 22.85
N PRO A 69 21.31 8.32 22.79
CA PRO A 69 21.70 9.73 22.90
C PRO A 69 21.27 10.52 21.65
#